data_AF-A0A4R4PID1-F1
#
_entry.id   AF-A0A4R4PID1-F1
#
_cell.length_a   1.000
_cell.length_b   1.000
_cell.length_c   1.000
_cell.angle_alpha   90.00
_cell.angle_beta   90.00
_cell.angle_gamma   90.00
#
_symmetry.space_group_name_H-M   'P 1'
#
loop_
_entity.id
_entity.type
_entity.pdbx_description
1 polymer ?
#
loop_
_entity_poly.entity_id
_entity_poly.type
_entity_poly.pdbx_seq_one_letter_code
_entity_poly.pdbx_strand_id
1 'polypeptide(L)'
;MTPTMPAEHRELLSDLSGIVCDYPNVDPEATLAFLASDASGTLDRVGTPEGRRERTGYVILLHATSWYVSARVFSKSLFASYTEVLEGFRATLDPASCSCQDGAHPEDLDSEYAVEAGVSMLAEAGRAAFAEEYGPGDEELAAFDCEGFLAELVDQAVDALREGHRRLFGDIDVSHLDARFVRDDGGIDIVAMQEAIDRSWENNTGSVALWSARRWLTGQVRNEERLGLFLCMWMGIAQTYEGLPPSYARALAAALATIDLDVSCDHPRHPWSTAEATTRSRYLAVLHLYAPEDHPDTPVPAELSAREVWECPGQYAELARTALADISGWRHMRGGEDEDWEF
;
A
#
# COMPACT_ATOMS: atom_id res chain seq x y z
N MET A 1 -7.41 -30.13 34.37
CA MET A 1 -8.09 -29.36 33.31
C MET A 1 -6.99 -28.76 32.48
N THR A 2 -6.97 -29.02 31.17
CA THR A 2 -6.06 -28.34 30.25
C THR A 2 -6.39 -26.85 30.28
N PRO A 3 -5.43 -25.95 30.56
CA PRO A 3 -5.67 -24.51 30.47
C PRO A 3 -6.23 -24.19 29.09
N THR A 4 -7.36 -23.48 29.03
CA THR A 4 -8.03 -23.17 27.76
C THR A 4 -8.01 -21.66 27.54
N MET A 5 -7.54 -21.24 26.37
CA MET A 5 -7.54 -19.84 25.97
C MET A 5 -8.98 -19.28 25.94
N PRO A 6 -9.21 -18.04 26.44
CA PRO A 6 -10.50 -17.38 26.35
C PRO A 6 -11.07 -17.37 24.93
N ALA A 7 -12.40 -17.39 24.78
CA ALA A 7 -13.04 -17.41 23.47
C ALA A 7 -12.73 -16.16 22.64
N GLU A 8 -12.73 -14.99 23.30
CA GLU A 8 -12.35 -13.69 22.72
C GLU A 8 -10.92 -13.69 22.18
N HIS A 9 -9.96 -14.31 22.88
CA HIS A 9 -8.58 -14.43 22.41
C HIS A 9 -8.48 -15.36 21.19
N ARG A 10 -9.27 -16.44 21.13
CA ARG A 10 -9.28 -17.33 19.95
C ARG A 10 -9.86 -16.66 18.71
N GLU A 11 -10.86 -15.81 18.89
CA GLU A 11 -11.41 -14.99 17.81
C GLU A 11 -10.39 -13.96 17.33
N LEU A 12 -9.77 -13.21 18.26
CA LEU A 12 -8.69 -12.27 17.95
C LEU A 12 -7.52 -12.94 17.21
N LEU A 13 -7.10 -14.13 17.65
CA LEU A 13 -6.06 -14.92 16.99
C LEU A 13 -6.45 -15.23 15.54
N SER A 14 -7.66 -15.75 15.31
CA SER A 14 -8.14 -16.08 13.97
C SER A 14 -8.18 -14.85 13.05
N ASP A 15 -8.64 -13.71 13.56
CA ASP A 15 -8.76 -12.47 12.79
C ASP A 15 -7.39 -11.90 12.43
N LEU A 16 -6.49 -11.81 13.42
CA LEU A 16 -5.13 -11.29 13.21
C LEU A 16 -4.30 -12.22 12.33
N SER A 17 -4.42 -13.54 12.46
CA SER A 17 -3.78 -14.52 11.56
C SER A 17 -4.22 -14.32 10.11
N GLY A 18 -5.52 -14.11 9.88
CA GLY A 18 -6.03 -13.78 8.54
C GLY A 18 -5.42 -12.50 7.97
N ILE A 19 -5.29 -11.46 8.80
CA ILE A 19 -4.67 -10.18 8.41
C ILE A 19 -3.18 -10.38 8.09
N VAL A 20 -2.38 -10.97 8.99
CA VAL A 20 -0.93 -11.12 8.78
C VAL A 20 -0.56 -12.14 7.71
N CYS A 21 -1.50 -12.96 7.26
CA CYS A 21 -1.35 -13.83 6.09
C CYS A 21 -1.88 -13.19 4.79
N ASP A 22 -2.35 -11.94 4.82
CA ASP A 22 -2.94 -11.22 3.69
C ASP A 22 -4.23 -11.87 3.13
N TYR A 23 -4.96 -12.59 3.98
CA TYR A 23 -6.26 -13.22 3.71
C TYR A 23 -7.28 -12.91 4.82
N PRO A 24 -7.61 -11.63 5.06
CA PRO A 24 -8.52 -11.25 6.14
C PRO A 24 -9.95 -11.73 5.85
N ASN A 25 -10.62 -12.25 6.89
CA ASN A 25 -12.05 -12.57 6.87
C ASN A 25 -12.92 -11.49 7.54
N VAL A 26 -12.28 -10.46 8.07
CA VAL A 26 -12.87 -9.30 8.75
C VAL A 26 -12.39 -8.02 8.08
N ASP A 27 -12.94 -6.87 8.49
CA ASP A 27 -12.41 -5.57 8.10
C ASP A 27 -11.08 -5.30 8.82
N PRO A 28 -9.93 -5.29 8.12
CA PRO A 28 -8.63 -5.13 8.76
C PRO A 28 -8.49 -3.77 9.44
N GLU A 29 -8.99 -2.69 8.85
CA GLU A 29 -8.82 -1.35 9.40
C GLU A 29 -9.54 -1.24 10.75
N ALA A 30 -10.78 -1.73 10.82
CA ALA A 30 -11.56 -1.74 12.06
C ALA A 30 -10.93 -2.63 13.15
N THR A 31 -10.50 -3.85 12.79
CA THR A 31 -9.87 -4.78 13.75
C THR A 31 -8.54 -4.24 14.29
N LEU A 32 -7.70 -3.65 13.44
CA LEU A 32 -6.42 -3.08 13.84
C LEU A 32 -6.61 -1.78 14.66
N ALA A 33 -7.63 -0.97 14.34
CA ALA A 33 -7.99 0.20 15.16
C ALA A 33 -8.43 -0.22 16.57
N PHE A 34 -9.23 -1.29 16.69
CA PHE A 34 -9.60 -1.86 17.98
C PHE A 34 -8.38 -2.36 18.76
N LEU A 35 -7.47 -3.09 18.10
CA LEU A 35 -6.21 -3.54 18.70
C LEU A 35 -5.37 -2.38 19.27
N ALA A 36 -5.21 -1.30 18.49
CA ALA A 36 -4.49 -0.11 18.95
C ALA A 36 -5.19 0.58 20.12
N SER A 37 -6.53 0.68 20.09
CA SER A 37 -7.32 1.26 21.18
C SER A 37 -7.18 0.47 22.48
N ASP A 38 -7.29 -0.86 22.43
CA ASP A 38 -7.12 -1.74 23.59
C ASP A 38 -5.71 -1.65 24.17
N ALA A 39 -4.69 -1.66 23.28
CA ALA A 39 -3.31 -1.47 23.66
C ALA A 39 -3.08 -0.10 24.33
N SER A 40 -3.69 0.96 23.82
CA SER A 40 -3.64 2.31 24.44
C SER A 40 -4.21 2.30 25.86
N GLY A 41 -5.35 1.65 26.08
CA GLY A 41 -5.96 1.51 27.41
C GLY A 41 -5.07 0.78 28.42
N THR A 42 -4.06 0.03 27.95
CA THR A 42 -3.08 -0.65 28.80
C THR A 42 -2.09 0.31 29.45
N LEU A 43 -1.82 1.46 28.82
CA LEU A 43 -0.89 2.47 29.33
C LEU A 43 -1.35 3.06 30.69
N ASP A 44 -2.65 3.06 30.96
CA ASP A 44 -3.20 3.49 32.25
C ASP A 44 -2.92 2.50 33.40
N ARG A 45 -2.52 1.26 33.08
CA ARG A 45 -2.25 0.17 34.05
C ARG A 45 -0.76 -0.11 34.24
N VAL A 46 0.11 0.77 33.75
CA VAL A 46 1.57 0.65 33.89
C VAL A 46 1.95 0.45 35.37
N GLY A 47 2.82 -0.54 35.61
CA GLY A 47 3.30 -0.92 36.95
C GLY A 47 2.49 -2.02 37.65
N THR A 48 1.31 -2.38 37.14
CA THR A 48 0.52 -3.52 37.65
C THR A 48 0.97 -4.85 37.03
N PRO A 49 0.74 -6.01 37.70
CA PRO A 49 1.03 -7.31 37.09
C PRO A 49 0.24 -7.58 35.80
N GLU A 50 -1.01 -7.11 35.75
CA GLU A 50 -1.88 -7.21 34.58
C GLU A 50 -1.35 -6.36 33.43
N GLY A 51 -1.11 -5.07 33.66
CA GLY A 51 -0.57 -4.16 32.65
C GLY A 51 0.81 -4.57 32.13
N ARG A 52 1.64 -5.25 32.94
CA ARG A 52 2.90 -5.83 32.44
C ARG A 52 2.68 -6.93 31.41
N ARG A 53 1.74 -7.85 31.64
CA ARG A 53 1.43 -8.94 30.71
C ARG A 53 0.79 -8.41 29.43
N GLU A 54 -0.17 -7.51 29.58
CA GLU A 54 -0.85 -6.87 28.46
C GLU A 54 0.16 -6.07 27.61
N ARG A 55 1.09 -5.33 28.23
CA ARG A 55 2.20 -4.66 27.50
C ARG A 55 2.99 -5.65 26.66
N THR A 56 3.40 -6.79 27.22
CA THR A 56 4.11 -7.83 26.47
C THR A 56 3.30 -8.30 25.26
N GLY A 57 2.03 -8.69 25.47
CA GLY A 57 1.17 -9.17 24.39
C GLY A 57 0.93 -8.13 23.31
N TYR A 58 0.52 -6.92 23.68
CA TYR A 58 0.22 -5.86 22.72
C TYR A 58 1.45 -5.35 21.96
N VAL A 59 2.64 -5.28 22.57
CA VAL A 59 3.86 -4.93 21.83
C VAL A 59 4.13 -5.95 20.72
N ILE A 60 4.03 -7.24 21.02
CA ILE A 60 4.23 -8.31 20.04
C ILE A 60 3.16 -8.22 18.94
N LEU A 61 1.88 -8.03 19.30
CA LEU A 61 0.79 -7.93 18.32
C LEU A 61 0.91 -6.70 17.41
N LEU A 62 1.27 -5.54 17.96
CA LEU A 62 1.45 -4.32 17.19
C LEU A 62 2.66 -4.43 16.25
N HIS A 63 3.75 -5.07 16.69
CA HIS A 63 4.89 -5.39 15.82
C HIS A 63 4.48 -6.35 14.71
N ALA A 64 3.84 -7.48 15.04
CA ALA A 64 3.43 -8.51 14.10
C ALA A 64 2.49 -7.97 13.00
N THR A 65 1.64 -7.01 13.35
CA THR A 65 0.66 -6.41 12.41
C THR A 65 1.17 -5.14 11.73
N SER A 66 2.30 -4.57 12.17
CA SER A 66 2.83 -3.30 11.66
C SER A 66 3.14 -3.32 10.16
N TRP A 67 3.58 -4.47 9.62
CA TRP A 67 3.85 -4.61 8.18
C TRP A 67 2.56 -4.44 7.37
N TYR A 68 1.45 -4.99 7.86
CA TYR A 68 0.15 -4.93 7.19
C TYR A 68 -0.37 -3.50 7.20
N VAL A 69 -0.32 -2.81 8.35
CA VAL A 69 -0.63 -1.37 8.44
C VAL A 69 0.22 -0.58 7.44
N SER A 70 1.54 -0.84 7.43
CA SER A 70 2.51 -0.14 6.60
C SER A 70 2.35 -0.36 5.09
N ALA A 71 1.64 -1.41 4.66
CA ALA A 71 1.55 -1.82 3.27
C ALA A 71 0.13 -1.87 2.69
N ARG A 72 -0.88 -2.12 3.52
CA ARG A 72 -2.25 -2.44 3.08
C ARG A 72 -3.29 -1.44 3.58
N VAL A 73 -3.00 -0.64 4.62
CA VAL A 73 -3.97 0.28 5.22
C VAL A 73 -3.69 1.72 4.80
N PHE A 74 -4.72 2.43 4.31
CA PHE A 74 -4.61 3.81 3.82
C PHE A 74 -5.29 4.82 4.76
N SER A 75 -5.11 4.65 6.07
CA SER A 75 -5.68 5.50 7.13
C SER A 75 -4.57 6.18 7.95
N LYS A 76 -4.41 7.51 7.85
CA LYS A 76 -3.37 8.22 8.62
C LYS A 76 -3.64 8.15 10.13
N SER A 77 -4.90 8.16 10.52
CA SER A 77 -5.31 8.08 11.94
C SER A 77 -4.91 6.75 12.57
N LEU A 78 -4.99 5.63 11.82
CA LEU A 78 -4.49 4.34 12.30
C LEU A 78 -2.97 4.34 12.48
N PHE A 79 -2.22 4.89 11.51
CA PHE A 79 -0.76 5.04 11.65
C PHE A 79 -0.38 5.86 12.88
N ALA A 80 -1.09 6.97 13.11
CA ALA A 80 -0.89 7.82 14.28
C ALA A 80 -1.17 7.04 15.58
N SER A 81 -2.28 6.31 15.64
CA SER A 81 -2.68 5.51 16.80
C SER A 81 -1.66 4.41 17.12
N TYR A 82 -1.22 3.66 16.10
CA TYR A 82 -0.16 2.65 16.26
C TYR A 82 1.13 3.27 16.77
N THR A 83 1.56 4.37 16.16
CA THR A 83 2.81 5.05 16.52
C THR A 83 2.76 5.59 17.96
N GLU A 84 1.67 6.24 18.35
CA GLU A 84 1.48 6.80 19.69
C GLU A 84 1.51 5.71 20.76
N VAL A 85 0.81 4.59 20.55
CA VAL A 85 0.78 3.48 21.51
C VAL A 85 2.14 2.80 21.62
N LEU A 86 2.81 2.54 20.50
CA LEU A 86 4.15 1.96 20.48
C LEU A 86 5.15 2.88 21.19
N GLU A 87 5.17 4.18 20.89
CA GLU A 87 6.03 5.16 21.58
C GLU A 87 5.68 5.27 23.07
N GLY A 88 4.39 5.15 23.43
CA GLY A 88 3.92 5.05 24.81
C GLY A 88 4.52 3.84 25.54
N PHE A 89 4.45 2.64 24.94
CA PHE A 89 5.09 1.46 25.50
C PHE A 89 6.60 1.61 25.58
N ARG A 90 7.23 2.18 24.53
CA ARG A 90 8.67 2.42 24.48
C ARG A 90 9.18 3.22 25.69
N ALA A 91 8.40 4.21 26.12
CA ALA A 91 8.73 5.07 27.25
C ALA A 91 8.68 4.36 28.61
N THR A 92 8.04 3.18 28.68
CA THR A 92 7.93 2.36 29.90
C THR A 92 8.97 1.23 30.00
N LEU A 93 9.78 1.06 28.96
CA LEU A 93 10.77 -0.02 28.84
C LEU A 93 12.17 0.51 29.13
N ASP A 94 12.97 -0.24 29.88
CA ASP A 94 14.39 -0.02 30.10
C ASP A 94 15.21 -1.10 29.36
N PRO A 95 15.67 -0.84 28.12
CA PRO A 95 16.44 -1.82 27.36
C PRO A 95 17.76 -2.21 28.03
N ALA A 96 18.33 -1.32 28.86
CA ALA A 96 19.58 -1.58 29.56
C ALA A 96 19.42 -2.55 30.73
N SER A 97 18.18 -2.85 31.14
CA SER A 97 17.87 -3.85 32.16
C SER A 97 17.95 -5.29 31.64
N CYS A 98 18.07 -5.50 30.32
CA CYS A 98 18.18 -6.81 29.71
C CYS A 98 19.39 -7.59 30.24
N SER A 99 19.12 -8.77 30.80
CA SER A 99 20.15 -9.72 31.27
C SER A 99 20.11 -11.06 30.56
N CYS A 100 19.33 -11.17 29.48
CA CYS A 100 19.24 -12.36 28.65
C CYS A 100 20.59 -12.64 27.96
N GLN A 101 20.90 -13.91 27.75
CA GLN A 101 22.09 -14.29 26.98
C GLN A 101 21.85 -13.99 25.49
N ASP A 102 22.93 -13.78 24.73
CA ASP A 102 22.85 -13.65 23.28
C ASP A 102 22.11 -14.88 22.68
N GLY A 103 21.10 -14.63 21.84
CA GLY A 103 20.26 -15.68 21.25
C GLY A 103 19.18 -16.26 22.18
N ALA A 104 18.97 -15.69 23.37
CA ALA A 104 17.90 -16.12 24.28
C ALA A 104 16.55 -15.46 23.98
N HIS A 105 16.52 -14.37 23.20
CA HIS A 105 15.28 -13.77 22.72
C HIS A 105 14.72 -14.59 21.56
N PRO A 106 13.39 -14.64 21.37
CA PRO A 106 12.79 -15.23 20.18
C PRO A 106 13.35 -14.57 18.91
N GLU A 107 13.99 -15.37 18.05
CA GLU A 107 14.47 -14.95 16.73
C GLU A 107 13.42 -15.27 15.67
N ASP A 108 13.44 -14.50 14.56
CA ASP A 108 12.61 -14.76 13.37
C ASP A 108 11.13 -15.02 13.69
N LEU A 109 10.53 -14.19 14.55
CA LEU A 109 9.09 -14.17 14.77
C LEU A 109 8.39 -13.86 13.44
N ASP A 110 8.08 -14.89 12.65
CA ASP A 110 7.18 -14.74 11.53
C ASP A 110 5.84 -14.22 12.04
N SER A 111 5.11 -13.50 11.20
CA SER A 111 3.97 -12.73 11.67
C SER A 111 2.84 -13.60 12.24
N GLU A 112 2.70 -14.85 11.78
CA GLU A 112 1.67 -15.77 12.29
C GLU A 112 2.04 -16.25 13.69
N TYR A 113 3.28 -16.72 13.88
CA TYR A 113 3.79 -17.12 15.19
C TYR A 113 3.81 -15.95 16.18
N ALA A 114 4.15 -14.74 15.71
CA ALA A 114 4.12 -13.53 16.52
C ALA A 114 2.70 -13.19 17.00
N VAL A 115 1.69 -13.31 16.13
CA VAL A 115 0.29 -13.12 16.51
C VAL A 115 -0.11 -14.12 17.59
N GLU A 116 0.24 -15.39 17.43
CA GLU A 116 -0.10 -16.44 18.39
C GLU A 116 0.58 -16.25 19.74
N ALA A 117 1.87 -15.93 19.74
CA ALA A 117 2.60 -15.57 20.94
C ALA A 117 1.97 -14.34 21.61
N GLY A 118 1.72 -13.27 20.86
CA GLY A 118 1.15 -12.02 21.35
C GLY A 118 -0.20 -12.20 22.03
N VAL A 119 -1.15 -12.90 21.38
CA VAL A 119 -2.47 -13.20 21.96
C VAL A 119 -2.32 -14.08 23.21
N SER A 120 -1.43 -15.06 23.18
CA SER A 120 -1.19 -15.94 24.32
C SER A 120 -0.63 -15.19 25.52
N MET A 121 0.23 -14.19 25.30
CA MET A 121 0.86 -13.41 26.37
C MET A 121 -0.12 -12.50 27.14
N LEU A 122 -1.30 -12.18 26.57
CA LEU A 122 -2.32 -11.33 27.19
C LEU A 122 -2.92 -11.91 28.48
N ALA A 123 -2.91 -13.24 28.66
CA ALA A 123 -3.49 -13.89 29.84
C ALA A 123 -2.65 -15.07 30.35
N GLU A 124 -2.70 -15.34 31.66
CA GLU A 124 -1.99 -16.48 32.27
C GLU A 124 -2.44 -17.83 31.68
N ALA A 125 -3.74 -17.99 31.41
CA ALA A 125 -4.26 -19.19 30.77
C ALA A 125 -3.77 -19.34 29.32
N GLY A 126 -3.58 -18.23 28.61
CA GLY A 126 -3.01 -18.21 27.25
C GLY A 126 -1.54 -18.63 27.26
N ARG A 127 -0.74 -18.05 28.16
CA ARG A 127 0.67 -18.44 28.35
C ARG A 127 0.84 -19.92 28.67
N ALA A 128 -0.01 -20.46 29.54
CA ALA A 128 0.02 -21.87 29.89
C ALA A 128 -0.34 -22.79 28.71
N ALA A 129 -1.32 -22.39 27.88
CA ALA A 129 -1.67 -23.12 26.66
C ALA A 129 -0.53 -23.07 25.63
N PHE A 130 0.05 -21.90 25.40
CA PHE A 130 1.20 -21.71 24.51
C PHE A 130 2.41 -22.54 24.93
N ALA A 131 2.70 -22.60 26.24
CA ALA A 131 3.74 -23.45 26.81
C ALA A 131 3.49 -24.95 26.55
N GLU A 132 2.24 -25.40 26.67
CA GLU A 132 1.85 -26.78 26.42
C GLU A 132 1.94 -27.17 24.93
N GLU A 133 1.59 -26.24 24.04
CA GLU A 133 1.53 -26.47 22.60
C GLU A 133 2.92 -26.40 21.93
N TYR A 134 3.68 -25.35 22.22
CA TYR A 134 4.98 -25.10 21.59
C TYR A 134 6.16 -25.66 22.38
N GLY A 135 5.93 -26.06 23.63
CA GLY A 135 6.96 -26.54 24.54
C GLY A 135 8.02 -25.53 25.01
N PRO A 136 7.84 -24.19 24.98
CA PRO A 136 8.86 -23.29 25.46
C PRO A 136 9.10 -23.48 26.97
N GLY A 137 10.38 -23.44 27.36
CA GLY A 137 10.76 -23.48 28.76
C GLY A 137 10.42 -22.19 29.52
N ASP A 138 10.49 -22.21 30.85
CA ASP A 138 10.26 -21.01 31.68
C ASP A 138 11.20 -19.86 31.31
N GLU A 139 12.44 -20.15 30.94
CA GLU A 139 13.44 -19.16 30.52
C GLU A 139 13.07 -18.51 29.16
N GLU A 140 12.53 -19.29 28.22
CA GLU A 140 12.08 -18.79 26.91
C GLU A 140 10.80 -17.97 27.04
N LEU A 141 9.86 -18.39 27.91
CA LEU A 141 8.68 -17.59 28.24
C LEU A 141 9.04 -16.27 28.93
N ALA A 142 10.07 -16.28 29.79
CA ALA A 142 10.58 -15.07 30.43
C ALA A 142 11.26 -14.13 29.42
N ALA A 143 11.81 -14.65 28.32
CA ALA A 143 12.42 -13.83 27.28
C ALA A 143 11.39 -12.93 26.56
N PHE A 144 10.12 -13.36 26.43
CA PHE A 144 9.06 -12.50 25.91
C PHE A 144 8.77 -11.28 26.80
N ASP A 145 9.01 -11.38 28.11
CA ASP A 145 8.85 -10.26 29.04
C ASP A 145 10.08 -9.37 29.14
N CYS A 146 11.17 -9.70 28.43
CA CYS A 146 12.40 -8.93 28.46
C CYS A 146 12.19 -7.52 27.89
N GLU A 147 12.54 -6.50 28.67
CA GLU A 147 12.32 -5.11 28.24
C GLU A 147 13.22 -4.69 27.07
N GLY A 148 14.41 -5.29 26.96
CA GLY A 148 15.30 -5.09 25.81
C GLY A 148 14.70 -5.63 24.52
N PHE A 149 14.14 -6.84 24.57
CA PHE A 149 13.45 -7.47 23.44
C PHE A 149 12.22 -6.68 23.01
N LEU A 150 11.34 -6.33 23.95
CA LEU A 150 10.14 -5.55 23.65
C LEU A 150 10.48 -4.17 23.10
N ALA A 151 11.53 -3.51 23.59
CA ALA A 151 11.94 -2.22 23.08
C ALA A 151 12.45 -2.32 21.63
N GLU A 152 13.18 -3.38 21.29
CA GLU A 152 13.61 -3.64 19.92
C GLU A 152 12.41 -3.84 18.98
N LEU A 153 11.42 -4.67 19.37
CA LEU A 153 10.20 -4.84 18.57
C LEU A 153 9.47 -3.51 18.35
N VAL A 154 9.38 -2.69 19.40
CA VAL A 154 8.77 -1.36 19.28
C VAL A 154 9.54 -0.49 18.29
N ASP A 155 10.87 -0.40 18.42
CA ASP A 155 11.70 0.43 17.55
C ASP A 155 11.57 -0.03 16.08
N GLN A 156 11.59 -1.34 15.81
CA GLN A 156 11.37 -1.91 14.48
C GLN A 156 9.98 -1.56 13.92
N ALA A 157 8.92 -1.72 14.71
CA ALA A 157 7.55 -1.47 14.28
C ALA A 157 7.32 0.02 13.98
N VAL A 158 7.83 0.92 14.83
CA VAL A 158 7.75 2.38 14.61
C VAL A 158 8.50 2.79 13.35
N ASP A 159 9.70 2.23 13.11
CA ASP A 159 10.45 2.53 11.89
C ASP A 159 9.73 2.03 10.63
N ALA A 160 9.14 0.82 10.69
CA ALA A 160 8.33 0.28 9.60
C ALA A 160 7.10 1.17 9.30
N LEU A 161 6.39 1.61 10.34
CA LEU A 161 5.23 2.50 10.22
C LEU A 161 5.62 3.87 9.64
N ARG A 162 6.73 4.46 10.09
CA ARG A 162 7.21 5.74 9.55
C ARG A 162 7.58 5.64 8.09
N GLU A 163 8.24 4.56 7.69
CA GLU A 163 8.57 4.31 6.28
C GLU A 163 7.32 4.03 5.44
N GLY A 164 6.40 3.19 5.95
CA GLY A 164 5.10 2.94 5.35
C GLY A 164 4.32 4.24 5.13
N HIS A 165 4.25 5.10 6.15
CA HIS A 165 3.57 6.38 6.07
C HIS A 165 4.17 7.29 5.00
N ARG A 166 5.51 7.41 4.95
CA ARG A 166 6.20 8.18 3.89
C ARG A 166 5.86 7.65 2.50
N ARG A 167 5.86 6.33 2.32
CA ARG A 167 5.58 5.69 1.03
C ARG A 167 4.11 5.82 0.61
N LEU A 168 3.17 5.73 1.54
CA LEU A 168 1.75 5.76 1.22
C LEU A 168 1.18 7.17 1.10
N PHE A 169 1.66 8.11 1.93
CA PHE A 169 1.09 9.45 2.02
C PHE A 169 2.06 10.57 1.66
N GLY A 170 3.37 10.32 1.65
CA GLY A 170 4.41 11.31 1.36
C GLY A 170 4.66 11.56 -0.13
N ASP A 171 5.72 12.29 -0.41
CA ASP A 171 6.18 12.56 -1.77
C ASP A 171 7.04 11.42 -2.31
N ILE A 172 6.61 10.83 -3.42
CA ILE A 172 7.35 9.75 -4.07
C ILE A 172 8.35 10.31 -5.06
N ASP A 173 9.61 9.91 -4.97
CA ASP A 173 10.62 10.30 -5.95
C ASP A 173 10.53 9.40 -7.20
N VAL A 174 10.19 10.03 -8.32
CA VAL A 174 10.18 9.39 -9.65
C VAL A 174 11.15 10.09 -10.61
N SER A 175 12.06 10.92 -10.10
CA SER A 175 13.02 11.70 -10.90
C SER A 175 14.00 10.81 -11.68
N HIS A 176 14.31 9.62 -11.15
CA HIS A 176 15.12 8.62 -11.84
C HIS A 176 14.55 8.19 -13.21
N LEU A 177 13.24 8.35 -13.44
CA LEU A 177 12.61 8.04 -14.72
C LEU A 177 12.96 9.06 -15.81
N ASP A 178 13.45 10.26 -15.46
CA ASP A 178 13.94 11.20 -16.46
C ASP A 178 15.14 10.62 -17.24
N ALA A 179 16.07 9.96 -16.54
CA ALA A 179 17.21 9.30 -17.18
C ALA A 179 16.82 8.14 -18.12
N ARG A 180 15.59 7.63 -17.99
CA ARG A 180 15.07 6.51 -18.79
C ARG A 180 14.17 6.98 -19.93
N PHE A 181 13.36 8.02 -19.72
CA PHE A 181 12.30 8.41 -20.65
C PHE A 181 12.54 9.75 -21.33
N VAL A 182 13.53 10.54 -20.89
CA VAL A 182 13.87 11.79 -21.55
C VAL A 182 15.02 11.53 -22.50
N ARG A 183 14.79 11.83 -23.78
CA ARG A 183 15.80 11.74 -24.82
C ARG A 183 16.77 12.94 -24.74
N ASP A 184 17.92 12.82 -25.38
CA ASP A 184 18.94 13.87 -25.41
C ASP A 184 18.44 15.22 -25.96
N ASP A 185 17.43 15.18 -26.84
CA ASP A 185 16.79 16.37 -27.39
C ASP A 185 15.79 17.03 -26.43
N GLY A 186 15.55 16.42 -25.26
CA GLY A 186 14.56 16.83 -24.27
C GLY A 186 13.15 16.31 -24.53
N GLY A 187 12.94 15.51 -25.58
CA GLY A 187 11.66 14.87 -25.88
C GLY A 187 11.41 13.62 -25.03
N ILE A 188 10.15 13.18 -24.98
CA ILE A 188 9.72 12.02 -24.20
C ILE A 188 9.70 10.75 -25.06
N ASP A 189 10.30 9.68 -24.56
CA ASP A 189 10.25 8.36 -25.15
C ASP A 189 9.01 7.57 -24.77
N ILE A 190 7.91 7.84 -25.48
CA ILE A 190 6.62 7.17 -25.26
C ILE A 190 6.72 5.64 -25.46
N VAL A 191 7.54 5.16 -26.40
CA VAL A 191 7.73 3.72 -26.63
C VAL A 191 8.39 3.08 -25.41
N ALA A 192 9.48 3.66 -24.89
CA ALA A 192 10.14 3.15 -23.70
C ALA A 192 9.24 3.20 -22.45
N MET A 193 8.35 4.19 -22.34
CA MET A 193 7.34 4.24 -21.28
C MET A 193 6.31 3.11 -21.40
N GLN A 194 5.82 2.82 -22.61
CA GLN A 194 4.89 1.72 -22.85
C GLN A 194 5.53 0.37 -22.50
N GLU A 195 6.78 0.15 -22.91
CA GLU A 195 7.53 -1.05 -22.55
C GLU A 195 7.71 -1.19 -21.04
N ALA A 196 7.86 -0.08 -20.31
CA ALA A 196 7.95 -0.10 -18.86
C ALA A 196 6.63 -0.54 -18.21
N ILE A 197 5.48 -0.10 -18.74
CA ILE A 197 4.14 -0.47 -18.27
C ILE A 197 3.83 -1.95 -18.57
N ASP A 198 4.21 -2.46 -19.76
CA ASP A 198 3.95 -3.85 -20.16
C ASP A 198 4.66 -4.88 -19.26
N ARG A 199 5.76 -4.47 -18.60
CA ARG A 199 6.50 -5.30 -17.62
C ARG A 199 5.85 -5.28 -16.24
N SER A 200 4.67 -5.89 -16.15
CA SER A 200 3.86 -5.93 -14.92
C SER A 200 4.56 -6.53 -13.69
N TRP A 201 5.56 -7.39 -13.87
CA TRP A 201 6.32 -8.01 -12.78
C TRP A 201 7.36 -7.08 -12.12
N GLU A 202 7.68 -5.93 -12.73
CA GLU A 202 8.64 -4.95 -12.20
C GLU A 202 7.97 -3.83 -11.36
N ASN A 203 6.64 -3.87 -11.14
CA ASN A 203 5.88 -2.84 -10.42
C ASN A 203 6.07 -1.39 -10.96
N ASN A 204 6.43 -1.26 -12.25
CA ASN A 204 6.72 0.03 -12.88
C ASN A 204 5.46 0.88 -13.13
N THR A 205 4.30 0.24 -13.29
CA THR A 205 3.05 0.84 -13.77
C THR A 205 2.66 2.10 -12.99
N GLY A 206 2.66 2.03 -11.64
CA GLY A 206 2.33 3.17 -10.79
C GLY A 206 3.33 4.32 -10.91
N SER A 207 4.63 4.01 -10.93
CA SER A 207 5.70 5.02 -11.02
C SER A 207 5.69 5.75 -12.36
N VAL A 208 5.45 5.04 -13.47
CA VAL A 208 5.29 5.64 -14.80
C VAL A 208 4.03 6.52 -14.85
N ALA A 209 2.93 6.08 -14.25
CA ALA A 209 1.71 6.87 -14.16
C ALA A 209 1.94 8.19 -13.42
N LEU A 210 2.58 8.12 -12.24
CA LEU A 210 2.88 9.29 -11.42
C LEU A 210 3.83 10.26 -12.12
N TRP A 211 4.88 9.75 -12.75
CA TRP A 211 5.79 10.57 -13.55
C TRP A 211 5.06 11.27 -14.69
N SER A 212 4.17 10.56 -15.38
CA SER A 212 3.35 11.11 -16.45
C SER A 212 2.45 12.24 -15.96
N ALA A 213 1.77 12.05 -14.83
CA ALA A 213 0.91 13.05 -14.20
C ALA A 213 1.69 14.32 -13.80
N ARG A 214 2.87 14.17 -13.20
CA ARG A 214 3.71 15.32 -12.79
C ARG A 214 4.22 16.11 -13.97
N ARG A 215 4.65 15.45 -15.06
CA ARG A 215 5.02 16.15 -16.30
C ARG A 215 3.85 16.87 -16.94
N TRP A 216 2.69 16.23 -16.96
CA TRP A 216 1.46 16.85 -17.42
C TRP A 216 1.14 18.14 -16.65
N LEU A 217 1.17 18.08 -15.32
CA LEU A 217 0.89 19.22 -14.43
C LEU A 217 1.92 20.36 -14.55
N THR A 218 3.19 20.04 -14.74
CA THR A 218 4.25 21.05 -14.90
C THR A 218 4.28 21.69 -16.30
N GLY A 219 3.53 21.14 -17.25
CA GLY A 219 3.53 21.60 -18.65
C GLY A 219 4.82 21.28 -19.40
N GLN A 220 5.69 20.43 -18.87
CA GLN A 220 6.95 20.01 -19.49
C GLN A 220 6.72 18.92 -20.54
N VAL A 221 5.86 19.20 -21.53
CA VAL A 221 5.38 18.25 -22.52
C VAL A 221 5.18 18.96 -23.85
N ARG A 222 5.77 18.43 -24.93
CA ARG A 222 5.54 18.95 -26.28
C ARG A 222 4.14 18.56 -26.77
N ASN A 223 3.57 19.31 -27.70
CA ASN A 223 2.20 19.05 -28.18
C ASN A 223 2.06 17.64 -28.75
N GLU A 224 3.06 17.19 -29.51
CA GLU A 224 3.15 15.85 -30.11
C GLU A 224 3.34 14.72 -29.08
N GLU A 225 3.65 15.02 -27.83
CA GLU A 225 3.85 14.02 -26.76
C GLU A 225 2.63 13.93 -25.82
N ARG A 226 1.76 14.94 -25.82
CA ARG A 226 0.63 15.07 -24.87
C ARG A 226 -0.26 13.84 -24.85
N LEU A 227 -0.62 13.33 -26.03
CA LEU A 227 -1.45 12.13 -26.16
C LEU A 227 -0.78 10.90 -25.55
N GLY A 228 0.50 10.69 -25.86
CA GLY A 228 1.25 9.52 -25.41
C GLY A 228 1.43 9.53 -23.90
N LEU A 229 1.81 10.69 -23.36
CA LEU A 229 1.94 10.90 -21.93
C LEU A 229 0.61 10.65 -21.19
N PHE A 230 -0.49 11.18 -21.72
CA PHE A 230 -1.83 10.95 -21.16
C PHE A 230 -2.23 9.48 -21.21
N LEU A 231 -1.98 8.78 -22.33
CA LEU A 231 -2.28 7.35 -22.46
C LEU A 231 -1.42 6.51 -21.52
N CYS A 232 -0.13 6.85 -21.31
CA CYS A 232 0.71 6.22 -20.30
C CYS A 232 0.14 6.39 -18.88
N MET A 233 -0.27 7.62 -18.53
CA MET A 233 -0.91 7.92 -17.25
C MET A 233 -2.20 7.11 -17.05
N TRP A 234 -3.10 7.15 -18.04
CA TRP A 234 -4.37 6.45 -18.01
C TRP A 234 -4.19 4.94 -17.92
N MET A 235 -3.27 4.36 -18.69
CA MET A 235 -2.99 2.92 -18.63
C MET A 235 -2.40 2.52 -17.30
N GLY A 236 -1.57 3.37 -16.72
CA GLY A 236 -1.05 3.18 -15.37
C GLY A 236 -2.15 3.03 -14.32
N ILE A 237 -3.22 3.82 -14.45
CA ILE A 237 -4.42 3.73 -13.60
C ILE A 237 -5.20 2.46 -13.94
N ALA A 238 -5.62 2.31 -15.20
CA ALA A 238 -6.53 1.25 -15.64
C ALA A 238 -5.96 -0.18 -15.47
N GLN A 239 -4.63 -0.33 -15.38
CA GLN A 239 -3.97 -1.63 -15.20
C GLN A 239 -3.64 -1.94 -13.73
N THR A 240 -3.84 -1.00 -12.80
CA THR A 240 -3.56 -1.23 -11.38
C THR A 240 -4.82 -1.70 -10.65
N TYR A 241 -5.04 -3.02 -10.63
CA TYR A 241 -6.21 -3.63 -10.00
C TYR A 241 -6.26 -3.44 -8.48
N GLU A 242 -5.10 -3.52 -7.83
CA GLU A 242 -4.96 -3.39 -6.38
C GLU A 242 -5.14 -1.94 -5.88
N GLY A 243 -5.23 -0.96 -6.77
CA GLY A 243 -5.22 0.45 -6.45
C GLY A 243 -3.84 0.99 -6.07
N LEU A 244 -3.58 2.23 -6.46
CA LEU A 244 -2.35 2.93 -6.08
C LEU A 244 -2.53 3.63 -4.72
N PRO A 245 -1.45 3.81 -3.94
CA PRO A 245 -1.49 4.55 -2.68
C PRO A 245 -2.00 6.00 -2.85
N PRO A 246 -2.50 6.62 -1.76
CA PRO A 246 -2.94 8.02 -1.78
C PRO A 246 -1.92 9.00 -2.37
N SER A 247 -0.62 8.80 -2.08
CA SER A 247 0.49 9.60 -2.63
C SER A 247 0.52 9.64 -4.17
N TYR A 248 0.15 8.55 -4.83
CA TYR A 248 0.02 8.46 -6.28
C TYR A 248 -1.32 9.02 -6.75
N ALA A 249 -2.41 8.59 -6.11
CA ALA A 249 -3.77 8.93 -6.48
C ALA A 249 -4.00 10.44 -6.51
N ARG A 250 -3.44 11.21 -5.56
CA ARG A 250 -3.55 12.68 -5.52
C ARG A 250 -3.02 13.34 -6.79
N ALA A 251 -1.80 12.99 -7.21
CA ALA A 251 -1.18 13.60 -8.39
C ALA A 251 -1.90 13.17 -9.69
N LEU A 252 -2.34 11.92 -9.76
CA LEU A 252 -3.12 11.39 -10.89
C LEU A 252 -4.47 12.11 -11.01
N ALA A 253 -5.22 12.23 -9.92
CA ALA A 253 -6.48 12.95 -9.88
C ALA A 253 -6.31 14.43 -10.24
N ALA A 254 -5.27 15.09 -9.72
CA ALA A 254 -4.96 16.47 -10.06
C ALA A 254 -4.67 16.66 -11.56
N ALA A 255 -3.92 15.75 -12.19
CA ALA A 255 -3.67 15.80 -13.63
C ALA A 255 -4.96 15.59 -14.43
N LEU A 256 -5.79 14.61 -14.05
CA LEU A 256 -7.07 14.35 -14.69
C LEU A 256 -8.06 15.51 -14.56
N ALA A 257 -8.04 16.24 -13.44
CA ALA A 257 -8.90 17.40 -13.21
C ALA A 257 -8.61 18.59 -14.15
N THR A 258 -7.47 18.57 -14.86
CA THR A 258 -7.17 19.58 -15.89
C THR A 258 -7.82 19.28 -17.25
N ILE A 259 -8.44 18.11 -17.41
CA ILE A 259 -9.15 17.70 -18.61
C ILE A 259 -10.57 18.26 -18.55
N ASP A 260 -10.99 18.95 -19.62
CA ASP A 260 -12.39 19.37 -19.75
C ASP A 260 -13.28 18.14 -19.96
N LEU A 261 -14.12 17.85 -18.97
CA LEU A 261 -15.03 16.71 -18.99
C LEU A 261 -16.37 17.04 -19.66
N ASP A 262 -16.67 18.31 -19.95
CA ASP A 262 -17.96 18.74 -20.51
C ASP A 262 -17.87 19.01 -22.02
N VAL A 263 -17.03 18.22 -22.70
CA VAL A 263 -16.83 18.27 -24.15
C VAL A 263 -17.67 17.23 -24.88
N SER A 264 -18.22 17.64 -26.03
CA SER A 264 -18.83 16.74 -27.01
C SER A 264 -18.05 16.78 -28.33
N CYS A 265 -18.13 15.70 -29.10
CA CYS A 265 -17.56 15.62 -30.44
C CYS A 265 -18.51 14.88 -31.38
N ASP A 266 -18.41 15.17 -32.67
CA ASP A 266 -19.32 14.62 -33.69
C ASP A 266 -18.94 13.22 -34.18
N HIS A 267 -17.79 12.69 -33.75
CA HIS A 267 -17.37 11.34 -34.14
C HIS A 267 -18.27 10.29 -33.47
N PRO A 268 -18.79 9.31 -34.22
CA PRO A 268 -19.65 8.28 -33.65
C PRO A 268 -18.89 7.27 -32.77
N ARG A 269 -17.55 7.21 -32.87
CA ARG A 269 -16.67 6.29 -32.15
C ARG A 269 -15.31 6.91 -31.87
N HIS A 270 -14.72 6.51 -30.75
CA HIS A 270 -13.34 6.84 -30.38
C HIS A 270 -12.45 5.60 -30.55
N PRO A 271 -11.18 5.78 -30.96
CA PRO A 271 -10.23 4.67 -31.10
C PRO A 271 -10.19 3.77 -29.87
N TRP A 272 -10.21 4.35 -28.66
CA TRP A 272 -10.12 3.58 -27.42
C TRP A 272 -11.31 2.65 -27.14
N SER A 273 -12.53 3.04 -27.51
CA SER A 273 -13.72 2.19 -27.34
C SER A 273 -13.81 1.06 -28.37
N THR A 274 -12.92 1.07 -29.36
CA THR A 274 -12.84 0.04 -30.42
C THR A 274 -11.59 -0.83 -30.35
N ALA A 275 -10.53 -0.36 -29.70
CA ALA A 275 -9.40 -1.20 -29.37
C ALA A 275 -9.90 -2.38 -28.50
N GLU A 276 -9.53 -3.61 -28.86
CA GLU A 276 -9.85 -4.77 -28.02
C GLU A 276 -9.40 -4.50 -26.58
N ALA A 277 -10.23 -4.85 -25.60
CA ALA A 277 -10.05 -4.44 -24.20
C ALA A 277 -8.84 -5.07 -23.49
N THR A 278 -7.96 -5.79 -24.21
CA THR A 278 -6.78 -6.41 -23.64
C THR A 278 -5.66 -5.38 -23.44
N THR A 279 -4.84 -5.57 -22.39
CA THR A 279 -3.62 -4.78 -22.17
C THR A 279 -2.71 -4.79 -23.39
N ARG A 280 -2.60 -5.94 -24.07
CA ARG A 280 -1.74 -6.10 -25.23
C ARG A 280 -2.20 -5.27 -26.44
N SER A 281 -3.50 -5.27 -26.73
CA SER A 281 -4.04 -4.50 -27.87
C SER A 281 -3.90 -2.99 -27.63
N ARG A 282 -4.07 -2.54 -26.37
CA ARG A 282 -3.85 -1.15 -25.97
C ARG A 282 -2.38 -0.72 -26.12
N TYR A 283 -1.45 -1.54 -25.64
CA TYR A 283 -0.01 -1.35 -25.83
C TYR A 283 0.36 -1.21 -27.31
N LEU A 284 -0.09 -2.15 -28.16
CA LEU A 284 0.21 -2.14 -29.60
C LEU A 284 -0.36 -0.92 -30.31
N ALA A 285 -1.56 -0.45 -29.91
CA ALA A 285 -2.15 0.76 -30.47
C ALA A 285 -1.30 2.00 -30.19
N VAL A 286 -0.77 2.14 -28.97
CA VAL A 286 0.11 3.27 -28.63
C VAL A 286 1.45 3.18 -29.37
N LEU A 287 2.05 1.98 -29.46
CA LEU A 287 3.27 1.81 -30.23
C LEU A 287 3.12 2.20 -31.70
N HIS A 288 2.01 1.81 -32.34
CA HIS A 288 1.73 2.20 -33.71
C HIS A 288 1.66 3.73 -33.88
N LEU A 289 1.11 4.47 -32.91
CA LEU A 289 1.01 5.93 -32.98
C LEU A 289 2.37 6.65 -32.91
N TYR A 290 3.34 6.07 -32.22
CA TYR A 290 4.63 6.71 -31.93
C TYR A 290 5.81 6.13 -32.71
N ALA A 291 5.67 4.92 -33.24
CA ALA A 291 6.66 4.24 -34.07
C ALA A 291 5.96 3.32 -35.12
N PRO A 292 5.19 3.90 -36.06
CA PRO A 292 4.39 3.13 -37.03
C PRO A 292 5.23 2.26 -37.98
N GLU A 293 6.46 2.68 -38.31
CA GLU A 293 7.35 1.91 -39.18
C GLU A 293 7.87 0.63 -38.49
N ASP A 294 8.11 0.71 -37.17
CA ASP A 294 8.54 -0.41 -36.34
C ASP A 294 7.35 -1.30 -35.91
N HIS A 295 6.14 -0.74 -35.91
CA HIS A 295 4.90 -1.38 -35.49
C HIS A 295 3.77 -1.16 -36.52
N PRO A 296 3.87 -1.78 -37.70
CA PRO A 296 2.93 -1.53 -38.81
C PRO A 296 1.50 -2.05 -38.53
N ASP A 297 1.36 -3.04 -37.67
CA ASP A 297 0.08 -3.68 -37.35
C ASP A 297 -0.65 -2.95 -36.22
N THR A 298 -1.64 -2.13 -36.59
CA THR A 298 -2.51 -1.46 -35.62
C THR A 298 -3.73 -2.31 -35.27
N PRO A 299 -4.07 -2.48 -33.99
CA PRO A 299 -5.25 -3.24 -33.57
C PRO A 299 -6.56 -2.43 -33.62
N VAL A 300 -6.51 -1.15 -34.01
CA VAL A 300 -7.73 -0.35 -34.26
C VAL A 300 -8.11 -0.35 -35.74
N PRO A 301 -9.40 -0.20 -36.08
CA PRO A 301 -9.82 -0.04 -37.48
C PRO A 301 -9.06 1.09 -38.19
N ALA A 302 -8.78 0.91 -39.48
CA ALA A 302 -7.98 1.86 -40.27
C ALA A 302 -8.59 3.26 -40.32
N GLU A 303 -9.91 3.37 -40.26
CA GLU A 303 -10.64 4.65 -40.19
C GLU A 303 -10.46 5.39 -38.85
N LEU A 304 -9.94 4.72 -37.82
CA LEU A 304 -9.65 5.27 -36.48
C LEU A 304 -8.16 5.30 -36.15
N SER A 305 -7.27 4.90 -37.07
CA SER A 305 -5.82 4.91 -36.84
C SER A 305 -5.19 6.30 -36.96
N ALA A 306 -5.90 7.25 -37.58
CA ALA A 306 -5.44 8.62 -37.76
C ALA A 306 -5.31 9.36 -36.41
N ARG A 307 -4.17 10.03 -36.21
CA ARG A 307 -3.80 10.66 -34.93
C ARG A 307 -4.82 11.71 -34.47
N GLU A 308 -5.44 12.43 -35.39
CA GLU A 308 -6.42 13.47 -35.09
C GLU A 308 -7.64 12.90 -34.34
N VAL A 309 -8.01 11.65 -34.62
CA VAL A 309 -9.12 10.97 -33.94
C VAL A 309 -8.73 10.60 -32.51
N TRP A 310 -7.46 10.27 -32.26
CA TRP A 310 -6.94 9.99 -30.93
C TRP A 310 -6.79 11.25 -30.07
N GLU A 311 -6.51 12.39 -30.71
CA GLU A 311 -6.40 13.69 -30.05
C GLU A 311 -7.75 14.37 -29.81
N CYS A 312 -8.86 13.71 -30.15
CA CYS A 312 -10.21 14.21 -29.89
C CYS A 312 -10.43 14.52 -28.38
N PRO A 313 -10.85 15.75 -28.02
CA PRO A 313 -11.15 16.10 -26.62
C PRO A 313 -12.20 15.18 -25.97
N GLY A 314 -13.18 14.72 -26.75
CA GLY A 314 -14.18 13.74 -26.30
C GLY A 314 -13.57 12.43 -25.80
N GLN A 315 -12.49 11.97 -26.43
CA GLN A 315 -11.77 10.77 -25.99
C GLN A 315 -11.02 11.02 -24.68
N TYR A 316 -10.33 12.16 -24.54
CA TYR A 316 -9.69 12.53 -23.27
C TYR A 316 -10.70 12.56 -22.12
N ALA A 317 -11.87 13.16 -22.33
CA ALA A 317 -12.93 13.24 -21.33
C ALA A 317 -13.48 11.84 -20.96
N GLU A 318 -13.69 10.96 -21.95
CA GLU A 318 -14.11 9.58 -21.71
C GLU A 318 -13.10 8.83 -20.82
N LEU A 319 -11.82 8.87 -21.21
CA LEU A 319 -10.75 8.18 -20.49
C LEU A 319 -10.54 8.77 -19.09
N ALA A 320 -10.60 10.08 -18.96
CA ALA A 320 -10.45 10.75 -17.67
C ALA A 320 -11.59 10.37 -16.71
N ARG A 321 -12.84 10.28 -17.18
CA ARG A 321 -13.97 9.82 -16.33
C ARG A 321 -13.77 8.40 -15.84
N THR A 322 -13.33 7.48 -16.71
CA THR A 322 -13.02 6.10 -16.29
C THR A 322 -11.90 6.06 -15.25
N ALA A 323 -10.81 6.79 -15.49
CA ALA A 323 -9.69 6.83 -14.55
C ALA A 323 -10.07 7.45 -13.19
N LEU A 324 -10.90 8.51 -13.17
CA LEU A 324 -11.42 9.08 -11.93
C LEU A 324 -12.34 8.10 -11.19
N ALA A 325 -13.15 7.33 -11.91
CA ALA A 325 -13.97 6.28 -11.31
C ALA A 325 -13.11 5.17 -10.69
N ASP A 326 -12.03 4.76 -11.37
CA ASP A 326 -11.08 3.77 -10.84
C ASP A 326 -10.40 4.28 -9.55
N ILE A 327 -9.90 5.53 -9.55
CA ILE A 327 -9.29 6.16 -8.37
C ILE A 327 -10.29 6.22 -7.20
N SER A 328 -11.55 6.61 -7.47
CA SER A 328 -12.61 6.60 -6.46
C SER A 328 -12.94 5.19 -5.96
N GLY A 329 -12.84 4.18 -6.83
CA GLY A 329 -13.02 2.78 -6.48
C GLY A 329 -11.92 2.25 -5.55
N TRP A 330 -10.66 2.65 -5.78
CA TRP A 330 -9.54 2.30 -4.90
C TRP A 330 -9.75 2.79 -3.48
N ARG A 331 -10.24 4.02 -3.35
CA ARG A 331 -10.60 4.59 -2.04
C ARG A 331 -11.63 3.75 -1.31
N HIS A 332 -12.69 3.31 -1.99
CA HIS A 332 -13.69 2.45 -1.37
C HIS A 332 -13.14 1.07 -1.00
N MET A 333 -12.25 0.51 -1.82
CA MET A 333 -11.65 -0.81 -1.60
C MET A 333 -10.63 -0.82 -0.45
N ARG A 334 -9.86 0.26 -0.29
CA ARG A 334 -8.69 0.32 0.59
C ARG A 334 -8.93 1.06 1.91
N GLY A 335 -10.09 1.68 2.10
CA GLY A 335 -10.43 2.39 3.32
C GLY A 335 -9.78 3.78 3.44
N GLY A 336 -9.67 4.27 4.67
CA GLY A 336 -9.24 5.63 4.99
C GLY A 336 -10.34 6.70 4.87
N GLU A 337 -10.12 7.82 5.55
CA GLU A 337 -11.00 8.99 5.58
C GLU A 337 -10.83 9.86 4.33
N ASP A 338 -11.77 10.78 4.05
CA ASP A 338 -11.65 11.74 2.94
C ASP A 338 -10.29 12.47 2.98
N GLU A 339 -9.88 12.93 4.17
CA GLU A 339 -8.61 13.65 4.38
C GLU A 339 -7.34 12.82 4.12
N ASP A 340 -7.45 11.49 4.10
CA ASP A 340 -6.32 10.61 3.76
C ASP A 340 -6.02 10.65 2.26
N TRP A 341 -7.06 10.87 1.47
CA TRP A 341 -7.05 10.93 0.00
C TRP A 341 -7.05 12.36 -0.54
N GLU A 342 -7.46 13.34 0.28
CA GLU A 342 -7.52 14.76 -0.06
C GLU A 342 -6.18 15.50 0.10
N PHE A 343 -6.19 16.73 -0.40
CA PHE A 343 -5.08 17.56 -0.88
C PHE A 343 -4.34 18.34 0.20
#